data_AF-A0A521ZZZ8-F1
#
_entry.id   AF-A0A521ZZZ8-F1
#
_cell.length_a   1.000
_cell.length_b   1.000
_cell.length_c   1.000
_cell.angle_alpha   90.00
_cell.angle_beta   90.00
_cell.angle_gamma   90.00
#
_symmetry.space_group_name_H-M   'P 1'
#
loop_
_entity.id
_entity.type
_entity.pdbx_description
1 polymer ?
#
loop_
_entity_poly.entity_id
_entity_poly.type
_entity_poly.pdbx_seq_one_letter_code
_entity_poly.pdbx_strand_id
1 'polypeptide(L)'
;LARGEKFDLPLVAALTGDRRHPREWFQEFLNSHKSPPQSVCIWIGPEGDFTPEEVELIKTNGAKPITLGNLVLRVETAAIYCLSILNYELSAPR
;
A
#
# COMPACT_ATOMS: atom_id res chain seq x y z
N LEU A 1 12.42 -3.81 -6.72
CA LEU A 1 12.93 -2.42 -6.67
C LEU A 1 14.24 -2.34 -7.42
N ALA A 2 14.69 -1.18 -7.89
CA ALA A 2 15.97 -1.01 -8.59
C ALA A 2 17.19 -1.56 -7.79
N ARG A 3 17.02 -1.86 -6.49
CA ARG A 3 17.99 -2.52 -5.60
C ARG A 3 17.69 -3.98 -5.23
N GLY A 4 16.69 -4.63 -5.84
CA GLY A 4 16.31 -6.01 -5.51
C GLY A 4 15.67 -6.20 -4.12
N GLU A 5 15.37 -5.11 -3.41
CA GLU A 5 14.70 -5.14 -2.11
C GLU A 5 13.33 -5.83 -2.23
N LYS A 6 13.06 -6.76 -1.29
CA LYS A 6 11.78 -7.43 -1.13
C LYS A 6 11.14 -6.92 0.15
N PHE A 7 9.87 -6.56 0.07
CA PHE A 7 9.04 -6.20 1.21
C PHE A 7 8.01 -7.31 1.43
N ASP A 8 7.64 -7.57 2.69
CA ASP A 8 6.64 -8.58 3.02
C ASP A 8 5.27 -8.20 2.47
N LEU A 9 4.94 -6.91 2.57
CA LEU A 9 3.69 -6.37 2.07
C LEU A 9 3.94 -5.10 1.23
N PRO A 10 4.21 -5.23 -0.08
CA PRO A 10 4.23 -4.09 -0.98
C PRO A 10 2.78 -3.66 -1.30
N LEU A 11 2.49 -2.37 -1.23
CA LEU A 11 1.19 -1.75 -1.50
C LEU A 11 1.34 -0.62 -2.51
N VAL A 12 0.27 -0.29 -3.24
CA VAL A 12 0.21 0.87 -4.14
C VAL A 12 -1.09 1.64 -3.92
N ALA A 13 -0.97 2.94 -3.64
CA ALA A 13 -2.14 3.82 -3.58
C ALA A 13 -2.69 3.99 -4.99
N ALA A 14 -3.95 3.61 -5.19
CA ALA A 14 -4.61 3.66 -6.47
C ALA A 14 -5.89 4.49 -6.40
N LEU A 15 -6.11 5.34 -7.40
CA LEU A 15 -7.33 6.13 -7.55
C LEU A 15 -8.46 5.35 -8.24
N THR A 16 -8.11 4.37 -9.08
CA THR A 16 -9.05 3.60 -9.90
C THR A 16 -8.76 2.09 -9.82
N GLY A 17 -9.67 1.27 -10.36
CA GLY A 17 -9.55 -0.19 -10.39
C GLY A 17 -10.01 -0.89 -9.11
N ASP A 18 -9.78 -2.21 -9.05
CA ASP A 18 -10.05 -3.02 -7.85
C ASP A 18 -9.01 -2.72 -6.78
N ARG A 19 -9.43 -1.99 -5.74
CA ARG A 19 -8.61 -1.48 -4.65
C ARG A 19 -9.35 -1.70 -3.34
N ARG A 20 -8.61 -2.11 -2.30
CA ARG A 20 -9.18 -2.47 -0.99
C ARG A 20 -8.72 -1.53 0.09
N HIS A 21 -9.43 -1.50 1.21
CA HIS A 21 -8.93 -0.77 2.37
C HIS A 21 -7.62 -1.45 2.86
N PRO A 22 -6.58 -0.70 3.25
CA PRO A 22 -5.29 -1.28 3.65
C PRO A 22 -5.41 -2.41 4.68
N ARG A 23 -6.29 -2.23 5.68
CA ARG A 23 -6.59 -3.24 6.72
C ARG A 23 -6.89 -4.63 6.16
N GLU A 24 -7.60 -4.72 5.04
CA GLU A 24 -7.96 -6.01 4.45
C GLU A 24 -6.71 -6.80 4.03
N TRP A 25 -5.73 -6.13 3.43
CA TRP A 25 -4.46 -6.74 3.06
C TRP A 25 -3.61 -7.11 4.28
N PHE A 26 -3.61 -6.28 5.33
CA PHE A 26 -2.94 -6.61 6.58
C PHE A 26 -3.56 -7.85 7.24
N GLN A 27 -4.89 -7.95 7.29
CA GLN A 27 -5.60 -9.11 7.82
C GLN A 27 -5.34 -10.37 7.00
N GLU A 28 -5.38 -10.27 5.67
CA GLU A 28 -5.05 -11.39 4.77
C GLU A 28 -3.62 -11.88 5.03
N PHE A 29 -2.65 -10.96 5.09
CA PHE A 29 -1.25 -11.31 5.38
C PHE A 29 -1.11 -12.02 6.73
N LEU A 30 -1.74 -11.47 7.78
CA LEU A 30 -1.73 -12.05 9.14
C LEU A 30 -2.34 -13.46 9.18
N ASN A 31 -3.45 -13.67 8.47
CA ASN A 31 -4.13 -14.95 8.45
C ASN A 31 -3.26 -16.03 7.80
N SER A 32 -2.55 -15.67 6.73
CA SER A 32 -1.65 -16.56 5.99
C SER A 32 -0.32 -16.84 6.69
N HIS A 33 0.28 -15.85 7.36
CA HIS A 33 1.63 -15.96 7.94
C HIS A 33 1.66 -16.13 9.46
N LYS A 34 0.53 -15.92 10.16
CA LYS A 34 0.41 -15.94 11.63
C LYS A 34 1.23 -14.88 12.38
N SER A 35 1.88 -13.96 11.66
CA SER A 35 2.64 -12.84 12.20
C SER A 35 2.45 -11.58 11.32
N PRO A 36 2.57 -10.36 11.88
CA PRO A 36 2.51 -9.13 11.08
C PRO A 36 3.68 -9.03 10.10
N PRO A 37 3.50 -8.31 8.97
CA PRO A 37 4.61 -8.02 8.07
C PRO A 37 5.66 -7.23 8.83
N GLN A 38 6.93 -7.61 8.69
CA GLN A 38 8.06 -6.92 9.28
C GLN A 38 8.49 -5.72 8.40
N SER A 39 8.11 -5.75 7.13
CA SER A 39 8.48 -4.73 6.16
C SER A 39 7.32 -4.42 5.21
N VAL A 40 6.98 -3.13 5.11
CA VAL A 40 5.87 -2.63 4.27
C VAL A 40 6.38 -1.48 3.43
N CYS A 41 6.05 -1.49 2.14
CA CYS A 41 6.37 -0.42 1.20
C CYS A 41 5.08 0.06 0.55
N ILE A 42 4.90 1.36 0.43
CA ILE A 42 3.71 1.95 -0.18
C ILE A 42 4.15 2.87 -1.31
N TRP A 43 3.74 2.55 -2.53
CA TRP A 43 3.92 3.40 -3.70
C TRP A 43 2.83 4.48 -3.72
N ILE A 44 3.24 5.73 -3.85
CA ILE A 44 2.36 6.89 -3.95
C ILE A 44 2.74 7.59 -5.25
N GLY A 45 1.75 7.75 -6.13
CA GLY A 45 1.96 8.40 -7.43
C GLY A 45 2.31 9.88 -7.28
N PRO A 46 2.95 10.49 -8.30
CA PRO A 46 3.18 11.94 -8.36
C PRO A 46 1.85 12.70 -8.54
N GLU A 47 1.90 14.02 -8.75
CA GLU A 47 0.69 14.86 -8.91
C GLU A 47 -0.23 14.39 -10.05
N GLY A 48 0.33 13.77 -11.09
CA GLY A 48 -0.42 13.17 -12.20
C GLY A 48 -0.85 11.71 -11.99
N ASP A 49 -0.60 11.15 -10.81
CA ASP A 49 -0.67 9.71 -10.49
C ASP A 49 0.23 8.84 -11.39
N PHE A 50 0.25 7.53 -11.13
CA PHE A 50 0.88 6.55 -12.00
C PHE A 50 0.05 6.34 -13.27
N THR A 51 0.71 6.06 -14.40
CA THR A 51 -0.02 5.61 -15.60
C THR A 51 -0.60 4.20 -15.38
N PRO A 52 -1.62 3.79 -16.14
CA PRO A 52 -2.14 2.42 -16.05
C PRO A 52 -1.06 1.34 -16.23
N GLU A 53 -0.11 1.57 -17.12
CA GLU A 53 1.02 0.67 -17.38
C GLU A 53 1.97 0.58 -16.18
N GLU A 54 2.24 1.71 -15.51
CA GLU A 54 3.06 1.75 -14.29
C GLU A 54 2.37 1.05 -13.13
N VAL A 55 1.06 1.25 -12.95
CA VAL A 55 0.27 0.56 -11.92
C VAL A 55 0.29 -0.96 -12.16
N GLU A 56 0.09 -1.40 -13.40
CA GLU A 56 0.16 -2.83 -13.73
C GLU A 56 1.57 -3.39 -13.52
N LEU A 57 2.63 -2.64 -13.84
CA LEU A 57 4.00 -3.04 -13.54
C LEU A 57 4.23 -3.18 -12.03
N ILE A 58 3.73 -2.24 -11.23
CA ILE A 58 3.85 -2.29 -9.77
C ILE A 58 3.07 -3.50 -9.21
N LYS A 59 1.85 -3.75 -9.70
CA LYS A 59 1.01 -4.90 -9.30
C LYS A 59 1.60 -6.25 -9.68
N THR A 60 2.13 -6.39 -10.90
CA THR A 60 2.78 -7.63 -11.38
C THR A 60 4.04 -7.95 -10.59
N ASN A 61 4.69 -6.94 -9.99
CA ASN A 61 5.78 -7.12 -9.03
C ASN A 61 5.30 -7.42 -7.59
N GLY A 62 4.01 -7.72 -7.40
CA GLY A 62 3.43 -8.20 -6.14
C GLY A 62 2.74 -7.13 -5.29
N ALA A 63 2.80 -5.85 -5.68
CA ALA A 63 2.17 -4.79 -4.91
C ALA A 63 0.64 -4.91 -4.91
N LYS A 64 0.02 -4.68 -3.75
CA LYS A 64 -1.42 -4.77 -3.57
C LYS A 64 -2.07 -3.38 -3.65
N PRO A 65 -3.11 -3.19 -4.48
CA PRO A 65 -3.75 -1.89 -4.64
C PRO A 65 -4.58 -1.54 -3.39
N ILE A 66 -4.42 -0.30 -2.91
CA ILE A 66 -5.15 0.25 -1.77
C ILE A 66 -5.88 1.53 -2.11
N THR A 67 -7.01 1.74 -1.45
CA THR A 67 -7.70 3.04 -1.39
C THR A 67 -7.29 3.81 -0.14
N LEU A 68 -7.16 5.15 -0.27
CA LEU A 68 -7.00 6.06 0.87
C LEU A 68 -8.33 6.79 1.21
N GLY A 69 -9.45 6.28 0.70
CA GLY A 69 -10.79 6.84 0.87
C GLY A 69 -11.38 7.38 -0.44
N ASN A 70 -12.39 8.25 -0.29
CA ASN A 70 -13.18 8.79 -1.40
C ASN A 70 -12.58 10.05 -2.02
N LEU A 71 -11.64 10.71 -1.32
CA LEU A 71 -11.01 11.93 -1.79
C LEU A 71 -9.68 11.61 -2.47
N VAL A 72 -9.36 12.37 -3.52
CA VAL A 72 -8.01 12.39 -4.09
C VAL A 72 -7.15 13.25 -3.18
N LEU A 73 -6.14 12.64 -2.57
CA LEU A 73 -5.20 13.32 -1.68
C LEU A 73 -4.00 13.83 -2.49
N ARG A 74 -3.44 14.97 -2.10
CA ARG A 74 -2.12 15.41 -2.59
C ARG A 74 -1.05 14.42 -2.10
N VAL A 75 0.05 14.31 -2.84
CA VAL A 75 1.15 13.35 -2.59
C VAL A 75 1.61 13.38 -1.13
N GLU A 76 1.82 14.56 -0.57
CA GLU A 76 2.32 14.75 0.80
C GLU A 76 1.28 14.29 1.83
N THR A 77 0.01 14.61 1.61
CA THR A 77 -1.10 14.17 2.47
C THR A 77 -1.28 12.66 2.40
N ALA A 78 -1.20 12.08 1.20
CA ALA A 78 -1.25 10.63 1.01
C ALA A 78 -0.11 9.93 1.77
N ALA A 79 1.11 10.49 1.72
CA ALA A 79 2.25 9.94 2.43
C ALA A 79 2.05 9.95 3.96
N ILE A 80 1.64 11.08 4.53
CA ILE A 80 1.37 11.20 5.97
C ILE A 80 0.21 10.27 6.39
N TYR A 81 -0.85 10.20 5.59
CA TYR A 81 -1.98 9.32 5.84
C TYR A 81 -1.57 7.83 5.84
N CYS A 82 -0.77 7.42 4.87
CA CYS A 82 -0.18 6.08 4.81
C CYS A 82 0.67 5.76 6.05
N LEU A 83 1.52 6.70 6.50
CA LEU A 83 2.30 6.51 7.74
C LEU A 83 1.40 6.34 8.97
N SER A 84 0.30 7.08 9.06
CA SER A 84 -0.70 6.93 10.13
C SER A 84 -1.33 5.54 10.13
N ILE A 85 -1.74 5.05 8.95
CA ILE A 85 -2.26 3.68 8.78
C ILE A 85 -1.23 2.64 9.22
N LEU A 86 0.02 2.77 8.77
CA LEU A 86 1.10 1.85 9.12
C LEU A 86 1.30 1.79 10.64
N ASN A 87 1.36 2.96 11.29
CA ASN A 87 1.49 3.02 12.74
C ASN A 87 0.28 2.36 13.45
N TYR A 88 -0.94 2.59 12.96
CA TYR A 88 -2.12 1.94 13.53
C TYR A 88 -2.09 0.41 13.37
N GLU A 89 -1.82 -0.11 12.18
CA GLU A 89 -1.89 -1.56 11.89
C GLU A 89 -0.71 -2.35 12.49
N LEU A 90 0.44 -1.71 12.70
CA LEU A 90 1.66 -2.33 13.24
C LEU A 90 1.88 -2.09 14.74
N SER A 91 1.45 -0.95 15.28
CA SER A 91 1.74 -0.55 16.67
C SER A 91 0.52 -0.62 17.60
N ALA A 92 -0.71 -0.68 17.08
CA ALA A 92 -1.87 -0.76 17.96
C ALA A 92 -1.87 -2.10 18.73
N PRO A 93 -2.10 -2.08 20.07
CA PRO A 93 -2.33 -3.31 20.80
C PRO A 93 -3.57 -4.00 20.21
N ARG A 94 -3.41 -5.25 19.78
CA ARG A 94 -4.48 -6.06 19.19
C ARG A 94 -5.33 -6.73 20.26
#